data_AF-A0A537LRM2-F1
#
_entry.id   AF-A0A537LRM2-F1
#
_cell.length_a   1.000
_cell.length_b   1.000
_cell.length_c   1.000
_cell.angle_alpha   90.00
_cell.angle_beta   90.00
_cell.angle_gamma   90.00
#
_symmetry.space_group_name_H-M   'P 1'
#
loop_
_entity.id
_entity.type
_entity.pdbx_description
1 polymer ?
#
loop_
_entity_poly.entity_id
_entity_poly.type
_entity_poly.pdbx_seq_one_letter_code
_entity_poly.pdbx_strand_id
1 'polypeptide(L)'
;MNSRTIDGPIGAPRHHLLDRRALLLQGGLTAAGLVLEGTGLSAAAPRRVVALIANSLSNTLTLGDGDTVEPFGTLPVGHEPHKFRQSPDGRTVYSCNTTGNELIEIDLSTLRPIRHIPMLDPYNVGFTKDGRHLYKLAYRHTFVEVHDAGTF
;
A
#
# COMPACT_ATOMS: atom_id res chain seq x y z
N MET A 1 -21.29 2.77 21.95
CA MET A 1 -20.65 2.31 20.69
C MET A 1 -19.26 1.82 21.03
N ASN A 2 -18.97 0.53 20.80
CA ASN A 2 -17.65 -0.03 21.07
C ASN A 2 -16.78 0.15 19.82
N SER A 3 -15.97 1.22 19.77
CA SER A 3 -14.94 1.41 18.74
C SER A 3 -13.58 0.96 19.27
N ARG A 4 -12.84 0.16 18.50
CA ARG A 4 -11.44 -0.20 18.76
C ARG A 4 -10.55 0.52 17.75
N THR A 5 -9.51 1.20 18.23
CA THR A 5 -8.50 1.86 17.39
C THR A 5 -7.37 0.87 17.10
N ILE A 6 -6.87 0.87 15.87
CA ILE A 6 -5.69 0.11 15.44
C ILE A 6 -4.66 1.11 14.98
N ASP A 7 -3.56 1.21 15.72
CA ASP A 7 -2.46 2.09 15.37
C ASP A 7 -1.59 1.41 14.31
N GLY A 8 -1.31 2.11 13.20
CA GLY A 8 -0.25 1.71 12.27
C GLY A 8 1.13 1.83 12.93
N PRO A 9 2.20 1.28 12.33
CA PRO A 9 3.54 1.36 12.89
C PRO A 9 3.95 2.82 13.09
N ILE A 10 4.03 3.23 14.36
CA ILE A 10 4.40 4.58 14.78
C ILE A 10 5.91 4.72 14.61
N GLY A 11 6.37 5.27 13.47
CA GLY A 11 7.81 5.31 13.22
C GLY A 11 8.33 6.15 12.05
N ALA A 12 7.55 7.07 11.47
CA ALA A 12 8.13 8.04 10.53
C ALA A 12 8.64 9.27 11.31
N PRO A 13 9.97 9.55 11.33
CA PRO A 13 10.49 10.77 11.94
C PRO A 13 9.92 12.00 11.21
N ARG A 14 9.47 12.98 11.97
CA ARG A 14 9.08 14.30 11.46
C ARG A 14 10.32 14.98 10.87
N HIS A 15 10.51 14.90 9.56
CA HIS A 15 11.57 15.64 8.89
C HIS A 15 11.17 17.12 8.77
N HIS A 16 11.66 17.93 9.72
CA HIS A 16 11.93 19.33 9.44
C HIS A 16 12.92 19.41 8.28
N LEU A 17 12.60 20.26 7.31
CA LEU A 17 13.47 20.73 6.24
C LEU A 17 14.89 20.97 6.76
N LEU A 18 15.93 20.43 6.10
CA LEU A 18 17.22 21.10 5.86
C LEU A 18 18.18 20.23 5.04
N ASP A 19 18.55 20.81 3.90
CA ASP A 19 19.84 20.88 3.23
C ASP A 19 20.68 19.62 2.86
N ARG A 20 21.11 19.64 1.59
CA ARG A 20 21.89 18.63 0.89
C ARG A 20 23.38 18.84 1.17
N ARG A 21 24.06 17.93 1.88
CA ARG A 21 25.51 17.64 1.69
C ARG A 21 25.87 16.20 2.03
N ALA A 22 26.73 15.62 1.18
CA ALA A 22 27.24 14.25 1.20
C ALA A 22 28.31 14.02 2.29
N LEU A 23 28.49 12.76 2.74
CA LEU A 23 29.81 12.11 2.90
C LEU A 23 29.69 10.59 3.18
N LEU A 24 30.53 9.80 2.50
CA LEU A 24 30.81 8.38 2.74
C LEU A 24 31.58 8.15 4.05
N LEU A 25 31.36 7.01 4.73
CA LEU A 25 32.43 6.22 5.36
C LEU A 25 31.94 4.82 5.81
N GLN A 26 32.80 3.83 5.60
CA GLN A 26 32.63 2.40 5.92
C GLN A 26 32.74 2.10 7.42
N GLY A 27 32.17 0.97 7.84
CA GLY A 27 32.50 0.30 9.11
C GLY A 27 31.72 -0.98 9.30
N GLY A 28 32.38 -2.14 9.19
CA GLY A 28 31.76 -3.46 9.29
C GLY A 28 31.44 -3.90 10.72
N LEU A 29 30.63 -4.97 10.84
CA LEU A 29 30.57 -5.82 12.03
C LEU A 29 30.13 -7.23 11.63
N THR A 30 31.03 -8.20 11.79
CA THR A 30 30.75 -9.64 11.78
C THR A 30 30.30 -10.10 13.16
N ALA A 31 29.28 -10.96 13.22
CA ALA A 31 29.03 -11.84 14.36
C ALA A 31 28.58 -13.22 13.86
N ALA A 32 29.13 -14.26 14.48
CA ALA A 32 29.05 -15.67 14.10
C ALA A 32 27.94 -16.44 14.82
N GLY A 33 27.39 -17.44 14.13
CA GLY A 33 26.96 -18.76 14.64
C GLY A 33 25.77 -18.87 15.61
N LEU A 34 24.73 -19.63 15.23
CA LEU A 34 24.44 -20.99 15.75
C LEU A 34 23.12 -21.51 15.12
N VAL A 35 23.10 -22.81 14.81
CA VAL A 35 21.97 -23.58 14.28
C VAL A 35 20.93 -23.84 15.39
N LEU A 36 19.63 -23.74 15.05
CA LEU A 36 18.54 -24.33 15.82
C LEU A 36 17.69 -25.19 14.88
N GLU A 37 17.60 -26.47 15.23
CA GLU A 37 16.81 -27.50 14.55
C GLU A 37 15.30 -27.29 14.75
N GLY A 38 14.53 -27.68 13.73
CA GLY A 38 13.19 -28.25 13.83
C GLY A 38 12.17 -27.57 14.74
N THR A 39 11.39 -26.64 14.19
CA THR A 39 9.95 -26.56 14.50
C THR A 39 9.18 -26.42 13.20
N GLY A 40 8.18 -27.27 13.01
CA GLY A 40 7.37 -27.30 11.80
C GLY A 40 6.83 -25.90 11.50
N LEU A 41 7.12 -25.40 10.30
CA LEU A 41 6.31 -24.35 9.72
C LEU A 41 4.90 -24.93 9.57
N SER A 42 4.07 -24.74 10.59
CA SER A 42 2.63 -24.74 10.40
C SER A 42 2.39 -23.70 9.32
N ALA A 43 2.04 -24.15 8.12
CA ALA A 43 1.63 -23.29 7.05
C ALA A 43 0.46 -22.47 7.59
N ALA A 44 0.74 -21.21 7.96
CA ALA A 44 -0.28 -20.31 8.45
C ALA A 44 -1.42 -20.34 7.44
N ALA A 45 -2.64 -20.61 7.92
CA ALA A 45 -3.83 -20.59 7.08
C ALA A 45 -3.82 -19.29 6.26
N PRO A 46 -4.23 -19.33 4.98
CA PRO A 46 -4.19 -18.15 4.13
C PRO A 46 -4.94 -17.01 4.81
N ARG A 47 -4.20 -15.99 5.26
CA ARG A 47 -4.79 -14.83 5.94
C ARG A 47 -5.57 -14.03 4.91
N ARG A 48 -6.88 -13.97 5.07
CA ARG A 48 -7.75 -13.14 4.23
C ARG A 48 -7.55 -11.69 4.63
N VAL A 49 -6.90 -10.90 3.78
CA VAL A 49 -6.75 -9.46 4.03
C VAL A 49 -8.07 -8.76 3.75
N VAL A 50 -8.62 -8.05 4.73
CA VAL A 50 -9.85 -7.25 4.55
C VAL A 50 -9.65 -5.78 4.93
N ALA A 51 -8.51 -5.44 5.55
CA ALA A 51 -8.19 -4.05 5.91
C ALA A 51 -6.85 -3.59 5.33
N LEU A 52 -6.85 -2.44 4.66
CA LEU A 52 -5.67 -1.70 4.24
C LEU A 52 -5.68 -0.34 4.93
N ILE A 53 -4.57 0.02 5.55
CA ILE A 53 -4.40 1.34 6.17
C ILE A 53 -3.34 2.08 5.38
N ALA A 54 -3.70 3.21 4.78
CA ALA A 54 -2.76 4.01 4.01
C ALA A 54 -1.90 4.87 4.96
N ASN A 55 -0.60 4.65 4.94
CA ASN A 55 0.38 5.42 5.71
C ASN A 55 1.02 6.46 4.77
N SER A 56 0.33 7.58 4.55
CA SER A 56 0.67 8.55 3.50
C SER A 56 2.09 9.12 3.64
N LEU A 57 2.54 9.40 4.87
CA LEU A 57 3.90 9.94 5.11
C LEU A 57 5.00 8.88 5.02
N SER A 58 4.65 7.60 5.06
CA SER A 58 5.59 6.48 5.03
C SER A 58 5.64 5.76 3.68
N ASN A 59 4.75 6.12 2.74
CA ASN A 59 4.61 5.46 1.44
C ASN A 59 4.37 3.94 1.56
N THR A 60 3.59 3.54 2.56
CA THR A 60 3.24 2.13 2.79
C THR A 60 1.75 1.93 3.01
N LEU A 61 1.30 0.69 2.83
CA LEU A 61 0.02 0.20 3.33
C LEU A 61 0.26 -0.76 4.49
N THR A 62 -0.46 -0.62 5.59
CA THR A 62 -0.54 -1.68 6.61
C THR A 62 -1.60 -2.70 6.21
N LEU A 63 -1.26 -3.98 6.32
CA LEU A 63 -2.13 -5.11 6.00
C LEU A 63 -2.78 -5.61 7.30
N GLY A 64 -4.10 -5.59 7.36
CA GLY A 64 -4.90 -6.08 8.48
C GLY A 64 -5.59 -7.40 8.17
N ASP A 65 -5.55 -8.31 9.14
CA ASP A 65 -6.25 -9.58 9.09
C ASP A 65 -7.76 -9.33 9.03
N GLY A 66 -8.48 -10.06 8.18
CA GLY A 66 -9.87 -9.78 7.92
C GLY A 66 -10.84 -10.20 9.01
N ASP A 67 -10.42 -11.13 9.87
CA ASP A 67 -11.26 -11.67 10.92
C ASP A 67 -10.96 -10.96 12.25
N THR A 68 -9.69 -10.67 12.52
CA THR A 68 -9.28 -10.03 13.79
C THR A 68 -9.09 -8.52 13.68
N VAL A 69 -8.94 -8.01 12.45
CA VAL A 69 -8.55 -6.62 12.15
C VAL A 69 -7.17 -6.27 12.73
N GLU A 70 -6.35 -7.28 13.04
CA GLU A 70 -5.00 -7.04 13.57
C GLU A 70 -3.99 -6.83 12.43
N PRO A 71 -3.08 -5.84 12.56
CA PRO A 71 -2.05 -5.62 11.57
C PRO A 71 -1.04 -6.77 11.60
N PHE A 72 -0.70 -7.31 10.43
CA PHE A 72 0.26 -8.42 10.32
C PHE A 72 1.43 -8.13 9.37
N GLY A 73 1.43 -6.98 8.70
CA GLY A 73 2.51 -6.60 7.80
C GLY A 73 2.35 -5.21 7.21
N THR A 74 3.40 -4.77 6.54
CA THR A 74 3.42 -3.52 5.76
C THR A 74 3.86 -3.82 4.33
N LEU A 75 3.29 -3.07 3.39
CA LEU A 75 3.60 -3.17 1.97
C LEU A 75 4.04 -1.81 1.45
N PRO A 76 5.27 -1.66 0.92
CA PRO A 76 5.68 -0.46 0.22
C PRO A 76 4.83 -0.22 -1.03
N VAL A 77 4.44 1.04 -1.24
CA VAL A 77 3.70 1.51 -2.41
C VAL A 77 4.32 2.82 -2.92
N GLY A 78 3.56 3.61 -3.68
CA GLY A 78 4.00 4.87 -4.25
C GLY A 78 3.91 6.01 -3.24
N HIS A 79 4.16 7.22 -3.73
CA HIS A 79 4.19 8.41 -2.88
C HIS A 79 2.80 8.86 -2.45
N GLU A 80 2.65 9.01 -1.12
CA GLU A 80 1.46 9.55 -0.48
C GLU A 80 0.15 8.80 -0.82
N PRO A 81 0.07 7.50 -0.47
CA PRO A 81 -1.16 6.72 -0.65
C PRO A 81 -2.29 7.34 0.19
N HIS A 82 -3.46 7.57 -0.42
CA HIS A 82 -4.62 8.16 0.26
C HIS A 82 -5.86 7.27 0.28
N LYS A 83 -6.20 6.69 -0.88
CA LYS A 83 -7.35 5.79 -1.04
C LYS A 83 -6.92 4.50 -1.72
N PHE A 84 -7.84 3.55 -1.76
CA PHE A 84 -7.66 2.32 -2.49
C PHE A 84 -9.00 1.83 -3.02
N ARG A 85 -8.96 1.10 -4.13
CA ARG A 85 -10.15 0.57 -4.78
C ARG A 85 -9.93 -0.87 -5.21
N GLN A 86 -10.81 -1.78 -4.77
CA GLN A 86 -10.80 -3.15 -5.26
C GLN A 86 -11.29 -3.21 -6.72
N SER A 87 -10.67 -4.07 -7.52
CA SER A 87 -11.15 -4.40 -8.87
C SER A 87 -12.56 -5.03 -8.82
N PRO A 88 -13.36 -4.91 -9.89
CA PRO A 88 -14.70 -5.53 -9.94
C PRO A 88 -14.69 -7.05 -9.77
N ASP A 89 -13.63 -7.72 -10.22
CA ASP A 89 -13.46 -9.18 -10.07
C ASP A 89 -12.95 -9.59 -8.67
N GLY A 90 -12.64 -8.63 -7.80
CA GLY A 90 -12.20 -8.84 -6.44
C GLY A 90 -10.76 -9.34 -6.28
N ARG A 91 -9.99 -9.46 -7.37
CA ARG A 91 -8.64 -10.07 -7.34
C ARG A 91 -7.53 -9.09 -7.01
N THR A 92 -7.69 -7.83 -7.35
CA THR A 92 -6.67 -6.81 -7.14
C THR A 92 -7.22 -5.61 -6.38
N VAL A 93 -6.31 -4.82 -5.82
CA VAL A 93 -6.60 -3.52 -5.22
C VAL A 93 -5.65 -2.49 -5.78
N TYR A 94 -6.19 -1.33 -6.17
CA TYR A 94 -5.43 -0.20 -6.67
C TYR A 94 -5.16 0.77 -5.52
N SER A 95 -3.90 0.99 -5.17
CA SER A 95 -3.47 2.07 -4.29
C SER A 95 -3.42 3.39 -5.07
N CYS A 96 -4.08 4.42 -4.54
CA CYS A 96 -4.12 5.77 -5.08
C CYS A 96 -2.97 6.60 -4.50
N ASN A 97 -1.84 6.69 -5.23
CA ASN A 97 -0.63 7.37 -4.77
C ASN A 97 -0.59 8.80 -5.36
N THR A 98 -1.16 9.74 -4.59
CA THR A 98 -1.58 11.06 -5.07
C THR A 98 -0.42 11.90 -5.61
N THR A 99 0.66 12.06 -4.84
CA THR A 99 1.81 12.87 -5.27
C THR A 99 2.80 12.08 -6.12
N GLY A 100 2.74 10.76 -6.07
CA GLY A 100 3.46 9.87 -6.99
C GLY A 100 2.93 9.90 -8.42
N ASN A 101 1.71 10.41 -8.63
CA ASN A 101 1.01 10.40 -9.92
C ASN A 101 0.93 8.99 -10.52
N GLU A 102 0.57 8.01 -9.69
CA GLU A 102 0.40 6.63 -10.11
C GLU A 102 -0.68 5.88 -9.32
N LEU A 103 -1.34 4.93 -9.98
CA LEU A 103 -1.99 3.83 -9.31
C LEU A 103 -1.01 2.66 -9.22
N ILE A 104 -0.99 1.98 -8.08
CA ILE A 104 -0.30 0.69 -7.95
C ILE A 104 -1.34 -0.40 -7.80
N GLU A 105 -1.37 -1.32 -8.74
CA GLU A 105 -2.18 -2.53 -8.69
C GLU A 105 -1.49 -3.60 -7.85
N ILE A 106 -2.20 -4.10 -6.85
CA ILE A 106 -1.72 -5.08 -5.89
C ILE A 106 -2.57 -6.33 -6.01
N ASP A 107 -1.93 -7.48 -6.21
CA ASP A 107 -2.58 -8.79 -6.20
C ASP A 107 -2.95 -9.18 -4.76
N LEU A 108 -4.23 -9.46 -4.49
CA LEU A 108 -4.72 -9.75 -3.15
C LEU A 108 -4.39 -11.17 -2.66
N SER A 109 -4.00 -12.08 -3.55
CA SER A 109 -3.62 -13.45 -3.18
C SER A 109 -2.16 -13.54 -2.71
N THR A 110 -1.29 -12.72 -3.31
CA THR A 110 0.15 -12.68 -3.01
C THR A 110 0.55 -11.48 -2.17
N LEU A 111 -0.31 -10.45 -2.10
CA LEU A 111 -0.07 -9.17 -1.43
C LEU A 111 1.16 -8.46 -1.99
N ARG A 112 1.29 -8.47 -3.31
CA ARG A 112 2.42 -7.87 -4.03
C ARG A 112 1.94 -6.86 -5.09
N PRO A 113 2.65 -5.74 -5.26
CA PRO A 113 2.49 -4.89 -6.42
C PRO A 113 2.76 -5.71 -7.69
N ILE A 114 1.85 -5.61 -8.67
CA ILE A 114 1.96 -6.30 -9.96
C ILE A 114 1.98 -5.31 -11.13
N ARG A 115 1.52 -4.07 -10.94
CA ARG A 115 1.54 -3.05 -11.99
C ARG A 115 1.61 -1.64 -11.41
N HIS A 116 2.40 -0.79 -12.05
CA HIS A 116 2.47 0.66 -11.82
C HIS A 116 1.84 1.36 -13.02
N ILE A 117 0.87 2.24 -12.75
CA ILE A 117 0.01 2.83 -13.77
C ILE A 117 0.16 4.35 -13.66
N PRO A 118 0.85 5.00 -14.61
CA PRO A 118 0.97 6.45 -14.61
C PRO A 118 -0.42 7.10 -14.70
N MET A 119 -0.77 7.90 -13.69
CA MET A 119 -2.07 8.56 -13.64
C MET A 119 -1.94 9.82 -12.79
N LEU A 120 -2.19 10.99 -13.37
CA LEU A 120 -1.99 12.26 -12.67
C LEU A 120 -2.92 12.38 -11.45
N ASP A 121 -2.36 12.69 -10.28
CA ASP A 121 -3.09 13.01 -9.05
C ASP A 121 -4.27 12.05 -8.73
N PRO A 122 -4.06 10.72 -8.66
CA PRO A 122 -5.16 9.79 -8.45
C PRO A 122 -5.46 9.78 -6.95
N TYR A 123 -6.32 10.68 -6.49
CA TYR A 123 -6.70 10.73 -5.07
C TYR A 123 -7.72 9.66 -4.71
N ASN A 124 -8.70 9.47 -5.58
CA ASN A 124 -9.72 8.44 -5.44
C ASN A 124 -10.16 7.94 -6.81
N VAL A 125 -10.41 6.63 -6.92
CA VAL A 125 -10.90 6.01 -8.14
C VAL A 125 -12.10 5.12 -7.86
N GLY A 126 -12.95 4.92 -8.87
CA GLY A 126 -14.12 4.06 -8.77
C GLY A 126 -14.47 3.42 -10.11
N PHE A 127 -14.79 2.12 -10.08
CA PHE A 127 -15.29 1.41 -11.24
C PHE A 127 -16.79 1.60 -11.41
N THR A 128 -17.27 1.66 -12.65
CA THR A 128 -18.69 1.48 -12.95
C THR A 128 -19.17 0.10 -12.52
N LYS A 129 -20.48 -0.04 -12.28
CA LYS A 129 -21.08 -1.33 -11.89
C LYS A 129 -20.85 -2.44 -12.93
N ASP A 130 -20.83 -2.08 -14.21
CA ASP A 130 -20.53 -3.00 -15.31
C ASP A 130 -19.03 -3.24 -15.50
N GLY A 131 -18.18 -2.59 -14.69
CA GLY A 131 -16.72 -2.74 -14.73
C GLY A 131 -16.04 -2.15 -15.97
N ARG A 132 -16.77 -1.45 -16.84
CA ARG A 132 -16.23 -0.94 -18.11
C ARG A 132 -15.40 0.33 -17.99
N HIS A 133 -15.69 1.18 -17.03
CA HIS A 133 -14.99 2.45 -16.86
C HIS A 133 -14.45 2.61 -15.45
N LEU A 134 -13.35 3.35 -15.35
CA LEU A 134 -12.80 3.86 -14.11
C LEU A 134 -12.93 5.39 -14.10
N TYR A 135 -13.56 5.92 -13.06
CA TYR A 135 -13.57 7.35 -12.79
C TYR A 135 -12.46 7.69 -11.82
N LYS A 136 -11.68 8.73 -12.13
CA LYS A 136 -10.66 9.28 -11.25
C LYS A 136 -11.06 10.67 -10.79
N LEU A 137 -11.04 10.87 -9.48
CA LEU A 137 -11.10 12.19 -8.86
C LEU A 137 -9.69 12.65 -8.54
N ALA A 138 -9.33 13.82 -9.05
CA ALA A 138 -8.11 14.52 -8.68
C ALA A 138 -8.40 15.45 -7.49
N TYR A 139 -7.49 15.50 -6.52
CA TYR A 139 -7.64 16.34 -5.33
C TYR A 139 -7.19 17.77 -5.58
N ARG A 140 -6.15 17.94 -6.41
CA ARG A 140 -5.51 19.22 -6.70
C ARG A 140 -6.00 19.84 -8.01
N HIS A 141 -7.00 19.23 -8.66
CA HIS A 141 -7.52 19.67 -9.95
C HIS A 141 -9.05 19.72 -9.99
N THR A 142 -9.60 20.48 -10.93
CA THR A 142 -11.04 20.76 -11.05
C THR A 142 -11.73 19.90 -12.12
N PHE A 143 -11.23 18.68 -12.35
CA PHE A 143 -11.79 17.76 -13.35
C PHE A 143 -11.95 16.34 -12.79
N VAL A 144 -12.83 15.58 -13.45
CA VAL A 144 -12.93 14.12 -13.32
C VAL A 144 -12.46 13.53 -14.63
N GLU A 145 -11.58 12.53 -14.56
CA GLU A 145 -11.20 11.75 -15.72
C GLU A 145 -11.96 10.43 -15.75
N VAL A 146 -12.29 9.97 -16.95
CA VAL A 146 -12.91 8.67 -17.20
C VAL A 146 -11.97 7.88 -18.07
N HIS A 147 -11.65 6.67 -17.65
CA HIS A 147 -10.74 5.76 -18.33
C HIS A 147 -11.49 4.47 -18.68
N ASP A 148 -11.09 3.82 -19.78
CA ASP A 148 -11.54 2.45 -20.07
C ASP A 148 -10.86 1.48 -19.09
N ALA A 149 -11.66 0.69 -18.38
CA ALA A 149 -11.17 -0.18 -17.31
C ALA A 149 -10.26 -1.33 -17.81
N GLY A 150 -10.33 -1.68 -19.10
CA GLY A 150 -9.50 -2.72 -19.69
C GLY A 150 -8.12 -2.21 -20.11
N THR A 151 -7.92 -0.90 -20.24
CA THR A 151 -6.72 -0.35 -20.88
C THR A 151 -6.03 0.79 -20.13
N PHE A 152 -6.57 1.27 -19.02
CA PHE A 152 -5.97 2.37 -18.24
C PHE A 152 -4.64 2.01 -17.58
#